data_AF-A0A4Y2NEV5-F1
#
_entry.id   AF-A0A4Y2NEV5-F1
#
_cell.length_a   1.000
_cell.length_b   1.000
_cell.length_c   1.000
_cell.angle_alpha   90.00
_cell.angle_beta   90.00
_cell.angle_gamma   90.00
#
_symmetry.space_group_name_H-M   'P 1'
#
loop_
_entity.id
_entity.type
_entity.pdbx_description
1 polymer ?
#
loop_
_entity_poly.entity_id
_entity_poly.type
_entity_poly.pdbx_seq_one_letter_code
_entity_poly.pdbx_strand_id
1 'polypeptide(L)'
;MCAKKIYRKIILRKLVESDDSSDSVWQLIKNITIKDVIFWVSESWDNYTQNCYEDTTEHTVTEWLSCDTEANQLYTDEEIISLVQNKPQDDSDREETDEPENVLVFHSEAANALEIALRYIEQSENATSTDIMFMRC
;
A
#
# COMPACT_ATOMS: atom_id res chain seq x y z
N MET A 1 14.31 -12.50 5.78
CA MET A 1 13.19 -11.57 6.10
C MET A 1 12.77 -10.82 4.85
N CYS A 2 11.51 -10.37 4.69
CA CYS A 2 11.09 -9.55 3.53
C CYS A 2 10.28 -8.33 3.99
N ALA A 3 10.35 -7.23 3.23
CA ALA A 3 9.62 -6.00 3.52
C ALA A 3 8.11 -6.23 3.75
N LYS A 4 7.52 -7.19 3.03
CA LYS A 4 6.13 -7.63 3.20
C LYS A 4 5.84 -8.25 4.57
N LYS A 5 6.76 -9.06 5.12
CA LYS A 5 6.63 -9.61 6.48
C LYS A 5 6.73 -8.49 7.52
N ILE A 6 7.55 -7.47 7.27
CA ILE A 6 7.74 -6.32 8.17
C ILE A 6 6.51 -5.41 8.16
N TYR A 7 5.99 -5.08 6.98
CA TYR A 7 4.74 -4.33 6.81
C TYR A 7 3.56 -5.02 7.50
N ARG A 8 3.38 -6.32 7.27
CA ARG A 8 2.34 -7.12 7.95
C ARG A 8 2.50 -7.06 9.47
N LYS A 9 3.73 -7.11 9.99
CA LYS A 9 4.02 -7.00 11.43
C LYS A 9 3.69 -5.62 12.00
N ILE A 10 3.91 -4.54 11.25
CA ILE A 10 3.57 -3.17 11.67
C ILE A 10 2.06 -2.99 11.77
N ILE A 11 1.31 -3.47 10.77
CA ILE A 11 -0.16 -3.43 10.80
C ILE A 11 -0.70 -4.26 11.96
N LEU A 12 -0.23 -5.49 12.13
CA LEU A 12 -0.66 -6.36 13.23
C LEU A 12 -0.34 -5.75 14.60
N ARG A 13 0.79 -5.04 14.74
CA ARG A 13 1.12 -4.32 15.97
C ARG A 13 0.13 -3.20 16.25
N LYS A 14 -0.16 -2.36 15.25
CA LYS A 14 -1.13 -1.27 15.38
C LYS A 14 -2.54 -1.77 15.69
N LEU A 15 -2.90 -2.93 15.14
CA LEU A 15 -4.15 -3.62 15.39
C LEU A 15 -4.27 -4.14 16.83
N VAL A 16 -3.18 -4.71 17.36
CA VAL A 16 -3.10 -5.18 18.75
C VAL A 16 -3.08 -4.02 19.74
N GLU A 17 -2.49 -2.88 19.35
CA GLU A 17 -2.46 -1.65 20.17
C GLU A 17 -3.81 -0.90 20.19
N SER A 18 -4.77 -1.22 19.30
CA SER A 18 -6.05 -0.50 19.16
C SER A 18 -7.25 -1.09 19.94
N ASP A 19 -7.01 -2.03 20.87
CA ASP A 19 -7.99 -2.62 21.81
C ASP A 19 -8.96 -3.68 21.23
N ASP A 20 -9.38 -4.64 22.07
CA ASP A 20 -9.92 -5.99 21.78
C ASP A 20 -11.31 -6.07 21.08
N SER A 21 -11.82 -4.96 20.52
CA SER A 21 -13.13 -4.93 19.83
C SER A 21 -13.00 -5.02 18.31
N SER A 22 -13.79 -5.88 17.67
CA SER A 22 -13.86 -5.96 16.20
C SER A 22 -14.28 -4.63 15.54
N ASP A 23 -14.97 -3.73 16.26
CA ASP A 23 -15.36 -2.42 15.75
C ASP A 23 -14.18 -1.44 15.72
N SER A 24 -13.21 -1.58 16.65
CA SER A 24 -12.00 -0.74 16.66
C SER A 24 -11.13 -1.01 15.43
N VAL A 25 -11.03 -2.29 15.03
CA VAL A 25 -10.29 -2.76 13.85
C VAL A 25 -10.85 -2.19 12.56
N TRP A 26 -12.17 -2.26 12.38
CA TRP A 26 -12.83 -1.75 11.18
C TRP A 26 -12.67 -0.23 11.07
N GLN A 27 -12.81 0.48 12.19
CA GLN A 27 -12.63 1.92 12.24
C GLN A 27 -11.18 2.33 12.01
N LEU A 28 -10.22 1.55 12.52
CA LEU A 28 -8.80 1.73 12.24
C LEU A 28 -8.53 1.58 10.74
N ILE A 29 -9.00 0.51 10.11
CA ILE A 29 -8.81 0.25 8.67
C ILE A 29 -9.41 1.38 7.83
N LYS A 30 -10.61 1.86 8.18
CA LYS A 30 -11.24 3.01 7.50
C LYS A 30 -10.45 4.30 7.62
N ASN A 31 -9.75 4.50 8.74
CA ASN A 31 -8.96 5.70 8.99
C ASN A 31 -7.53 5.62 8.44
N ILE A 32 -7.10 4.46 7.91
CA ILE A 32 -5.79 4.33 7.26
C ILE A 32 -5.80 5.11 5.94
N THR A 33 -4.92 6.09 5.84
CA THR A 33 -4.76 6.86 4.62
C THR A 33 -3.65 6.29 3.72
N ILE A 34 -3.64 6.65 2.44
CA ILE A 34 -2.55 6.34 1.51
C ILE A 34 -1.20 6.83 2.06
N LYS A 35 -1.20 7.97 2.78
CA LYS A 35 0.00 8.51 3.43
C LYS A 35 0.53 7.59 4.52
N ASP A 36 -0.35 6.98 5.30
CA ASP A 36 0.03 6.00 6.33
C ASP A 36 0.64 4.75 5.71
N VAL A 37 0.05 4.25 4.62
CA VAL A 37 0.57 3.08 3.89
C VAL A 37 1.96 3.37 3.32
N ILE A 38 2.14 4.50 2.63
CA ILE A 38 3.44 4.91 2.08
C ILE A 38 4.48 5.04 3.19
N PHE A 39 4.11 5.69 4.31
CA PHE A 39 4.99 5.83 5.46
C PHE A 39 5.41 4.46 6.03
N TRP A 40 4.48 3.52 6.19
CA TRP A 40 4.80 2.18 6.72
C TRP A 40 5.61 1.33 5.74
N VAL A 41 5.41 1.52 4.44
CA VAL A 41 6.25 0.86 3.42
C VAL A 41 7.68 1.40 3.51
N SER A 42 7.85 2.72 3.61
CA SER A 42 9.17 3.34 3.82
C SER A 42 9.83 2.87 5.13
N GLU A 43 9.10 2.92 6.23
CA GLU A 43 9.58 2.50 7.55
C GLU A 43 9.93 1.00 7.57
N SER A 44 9.17 0.17 6.84
CA SER A 44 9.47 -1.26 6.68
C SER A 44 10.76 -1.49 5.89
N TRP A 45 11.00 -0.65 4.88
CA TRP A 45 12.20 -0.71 4.04
C TRP A 45 13.44 -0.26 4.82
N ASP A 46 13.35 0.85 5.57
CA ASP A 46 14.47 1.34 6.39
C ASP A 46 14.85 0.35 7.51
N ASN A 47 13.84 -0.24 8.17
CA ASN A 47 14.06 -1.27 9.20
C ASN A 47 14.67 -2.55 8.60
N TYR A 48 14.25 -2.92 7.39
CA TYR A 48 14.83 -4.02 6.63
C TYR A 48 16.31 -3.76 6.29
N THR A 49 16.64 -2.58 5.77
CA THR A 49 18.02 -2.22 5.41
C THR A 49 18.92 -2.10 6.64
N GLN A 50 18.42 -1.60 7.77
CA GLN A 50 19.18 -1.52 9.01
C GLN A 50 19.51 -2.91 9.60
N ASN A 51 18.66 -3.91 9.38
CA ASN A 51 18.93 -5.30 9.74
C ASN A 51 19.79 -6.05 8.69
N CYS A 52 20.12 -5.45 7.54
CA CYS A 52 20.96 -6.05 6.49
C CYS A 52 22.45 -5.70 6.61
N TYR A 53 22.80 -4.66 7.37
CA TYR A 53 24.17 -4.14 7.38
C TYR A 53 25.17 -4.99 8.18
N GLU A 54 24.71 -6.01 8.93
CA GLU A 54 25.60 -6.84 9.76
C GLU A 54 25.91 -8.24 9.20
N ASP A 55 25.11 -8.85 8.32
CA ASP A 55 25.46 -10.17 7.75
C ASP A 55 24.65 -10.52 6.49
N THR A 56 25.08 -10.03 5.32
CA THR A 56 24.48 -10.43 4.03
C THR A 56 25.30 -11.59 3.44
N THR A 57 24.84 -12.82 3.65
CA THR A 57 25.36 -14.04 3.02
C THR A 57 24.45 -14.50 1.87
N GLU A 58 24.94 -15.38 1.00
CA GLU A 58 24.18 -15.94 -0.15
C GLU A 58 22.83 -16.56 0.29
N HIS A 59 22.81 -17.17 1.48
CA HIS A 59 21.59 -17.70 2.11
C HIS A 59 20.54 -16.61 2.40
N THR A 60 20.99 -15.42 2.80
CA THR A 60 20.10 -14.29 3.07
C THR A 60 19.43 -13.82 1.79
N VAL A 61 20.16 -13.77 0.68
CA VAL A 61 19.65 -13.37 -0.64
C VAL A 61 18.64 -14.39 -1.19
N THR A 62 18.90 -15.69 -1.03
CA THR A 62 17.97 -16.74 -1.47
C THR A 62 16.70 -16.76 -0.63
N GLU A 63 16.80 -16.56 0.70
CA GLU A 63 15.63 -16.42 1.57
C GLU A 63 14.75 -15.22 1.16
N TRP A 64 15.34 -14.11 0.71
CA TRP A 64 14.61 -12.94 0.23
C TRP A 64 13.85 -13.24 -1.06
N LEU A 65 14.51 -13.87 -2.03
CA LEU A 65 13.90 -14.22 -3.31
C LEU A 65 12.79 -15.27 -3.15
N SER A 66 12.87 -16.14 -2.14
CA SER A 66 11.84 -17.14 -1.85
C SER A 66 10.63 -16.61 -1.07
N CYS A 67 10.65 -15.36 -0.57
CA CYS A 67 9.58 -14.84 0.28
C CYS A 67 8.23 -14.63 -0.43
N ASP A 68 8.21 -14.55 -1.75
CA ASP A 68 6.99 -14.38 -2.54
C ASP A 68 6.47 -15.67 -3.19
N THR A 69 7.19 -16.78 -3.06
CA THR A 69 6.88 -18.03 -3.79
C THR A 69 5.82 -18.89 -3.11
N GLU A 70 5.70 -18.87 -1.78
CA GLU A 70 4.82 -19.80 -1.05
C GLU A 70 3.67 -19.14 -0.28
N ALA A 71 3.82 -17.88 0.16
CA ALA A 71 2.82 -17.19 1.01
C ALA A 71 2.01 -16.10 0.28
N ASN A 72 2.11 -16.06 -1.05
CA ASN A 72 1.42 -15.12 -1.92
C ASN A 72 0.35 -15.80 -2.78
N GLN A 73 -0.32 -16.81 -2.23
CA GLN A 73 -1.62 -17.23 -2.74
C GLN A 73 -2.55 -16.03 -2.59
N LEU A 74 -2.68 -15.25 -3.67
CA LEU A 74 -3.68 -14.23 -3.79
C LEU A 74 -5.02 -14.96 -3.69
N TYR A 75 -5.82 -14.63 -2.67
CA TYR A 75 -7.19 -15.12 -2.62
C TYR A 75 -7.88 -14.78 -3.94
N THR A 76 -8.54 -15.75 -4.54
CA THR A 76 -9.33 -15.45 -5.74
C THR A 76 -10.54 -14.63 -5.33
N ASP A 77 -11.11 -13.87 -6.27
CA ASP A 77 -12.27 -13.01 -5.99
C ASP A 77 -13.42 -13.82 -5.36
N GLU A 78 -13.57 -15.09 -5.73
CA GLU A 78 -14.57 -16.01 -5.18
C GLU A 78 -14.31 -16.37 -3.71
N GLU A 79 -13.05 -16.56 -3.33
CA GLU A 79 -12.66 -16.85 -1.95
C GLU A 79 -12.89 -15.62 -1.05
N ILE A 80 -12.60 -14.43 -1.57
CA ILE A 80 -12.87 -13.15 -0.89
C ILE A 80 -14.38 -12.95 -0.69
N ILE A 81 -15.17 -13.16 -1.73
CA ILE A 81 -16.63 -13.02 -1.67
C ILE A 81 -17.24 -13.98 -0.64
N SER A 82 -16.79 -15.24 -0.62
CA SER A 82 -17.24 -16.24 0.36
C SER A 82 -16.91 -15.83 1.80
N LEU A 83 -15.70 -15.30 2.04
CA LEU A 83 -15.30 -14.83 3.38
C LEU A 83 -16.14 -13.64 3.86
N VAL A 84 -16.54 -12.75 2.96
CA VAL A 84 -17.34 -11.55 3.29
C VAL A 84 -18.82 -11.89 3.50
N GLN A 85 -19.38 -12.80 2.71
CA GLN A 85 -20.80 -13.16 2.78
C GLN A 85 -21.18 -14.03 3.99
N ASN A 86 -20.21 -14.64 4.68
CA ASN A 86 -20.47 -15.48 5.86
C ASN A 86 -20.63 -14.69 7.17
N LYS A 87 -20.63 -13.35 7.14
CA LYS A 87 -20.88 -12.52 8.33
C LYS A 87 -22.39 -12.34 8.52
N PRO A 88 -22.96 -12.58 9.72
CA PRO A 88 -24.39 -12.34 9.95
C PRO A 88 -24.71 -10.86 9.68
N GLN A 89 -25.70 -10.65 8.82
CA GLN A 89 -26.08 -9.34 8.33
C GLN A 89 -26.89 -8.61 9.41
N ASP A 90 -26.33 -7.52 9.94
CA ASP A 90 -27.04 -6.56 10.78
C ASP A 90 -27.60 -5.47 9.86
N ASP A 91 -28.87 -5.63 9.48
CA ASP A 91 -29.62 -4.72 8.61
C ASP A 91 -30.03 -3.45 9.39
N SER A 92 -29.07 -2.62 9.84
CA SER A 92 -29.38 -1.26 10.29
C SER A 92 -29.03 -0.23 9.20
N ASP A 93 -30.08 0.11 8.47
CA ASP A 93 -30.38 1.37 7.78
C ASP A 93 -29.21 2.16 7.17
N ARG A 94 -29.08 1.99 5.85
CA ARG A 94 -28.41 2.92 4.93
C ARG A 94 -29.11 4.28 4.96
N GLU A 95 -28.47 5.28 5.54
CA GLU A 95 -28.69 6.67 5.12
C GLU A 95 -27.78 6.94 3.92
N GLU A 96 -28.39 7.03 2.73
CA GLU A 96 -27.76 7.63 1.55
C GLU A 96 -27.44 9.10 1.88
N THR A 97 -26.15 9.39 2.01
CA THR A 97 -25.66 10.76 2.08
C THR A 97 -25.13 11.12 0.70
N ASP A 98 -25.78 12.09 0.05
CA ASP A 98 -25.34 12.72 -1.19
C ASP A 98 -23.97 13.39 -0.97
N GLU A 99 -22.88 12.67 -1.24
CA GLU A 99 -21.57 13.30 -1.41
C GLU A 99 -21.51 14.00 -2.77
N PRO A 100 -20.94 15.22 -2.85
CA PRO A 100 -20.84 15.94 -4.11
C PRO A 100 -19.92 15.16 -5.04
N GLU A 101 -20.37 15.00 -6.29
CA GLU A 101 -19.65 14.40 -7.41
C GLU A 101 -18.26 15.06 -7.53
N ASN A 102 -17.27 14.47 -6.86
CA ASN A 102 -15.89 14.82 -7.10
C ASN A 102 -15.57 14.31 -8.50
N VAL A 103 -15.05 15.19 -9.36
CA VAL A 103 -14.64 14.81 -10.71
C VAL A 103 -13.52 13.78 -10.54
N LEU A 104 -13.87 12.50 -10.57
CA LEU A 104 -12.93 11.39 -10.49
C LEU A 104 -12.06 11.47 -11.74
N VAL A 105 -10.80 11.90 -11.57
CA VAL A 105 -9.82 11.87 -12.66
C VAL A 105 -9.57 10.40 -12.99
N PHE A 106 -9.93 10.00 -14.21
CA PHE A 106 -9.70 8.64 -14.67
C PHE A 106 -8.20 8.34 -14.71
N HIS A 107 -7.81 7.09 -14.42
CA HIS A 107 -6.40 6.67 -14.41
C HIS A 107 -5.67 6.98 -15.72
N SER A 108 -6.34 6.80 -16.86
CA SER A 108 -5.81 7.13 -18.19
C SER A 108 -5.57 8.63 -18.36
N GLU A 109 -6.43 9.46 -17.78
CA GLU A 109 -6.32 10.92 -17.85
C GLU A 109 -5.21 11.44 -16.96
N ALA A 110 -5.08 10.91 -15.74
CA ALA A 110 -3.95 11.18 -14.86
C ALA A 110 -2.61 10.76 -15.49
N ALA A 111 -2.54 9.57 -16.08
CA ALA A 111 -1.33 9.07 -16.75
C ALA A 111 -0.93 9.92 -17.96
N ASN A 112 -1.90 10.28 -18.80
CA ASN A 112 -1.68 11.14 -19.96
C ASN A 112 -1.21 12.55 -19.54
N ALA A 113 -1.84 13.14 -18.52
CA ALA A 113 -1.43 14.45 -18.00
C ALA A 113 0.01 14.44 -17.47
N LEU A 114 0.41 13.37 -16.76
CA LEU A 114 1.78 13.19 -16.29
C LEU A 114 2.77 13.05 -17.45
N GLU A 115 2.43 12.29 -18.49
CA GLU A 115 3.28 12.13 -19.67
C GLU A 115 3.50 13.46 -20.40
N ILE A 116 2.45 14.28 -20.54
CA ILE A 116 2.52 15.61 -21.14
C ILE A 116 3.42 16.52 -20.32
N ALA A 117 3.30 16.52 -18.99
CA ALA A 117 4.13 17.32 -18.10
C ALA A 117 5.61 16.94 -18.17
N LEU A 118 5.92 15.63 -18.20
CA LEU A 118 7.27 15.13 -18.37
C LEU A 118 7.88 15.58 -19.69
N ARG A 119 7.14 15.47 -20.79
CA ARG A 119 7.60 15.88 -22.12
C ARG A 119 7.88 17.37 -22.20
N TYR A 120 7.08 18.19 -21.52
CA TYR A 120 7.30 19.63 -21.45
C TYR A 120 8.62 19.98 -20.73
N ILE A 121 8.89 19.29 -19.60
CA ILE A 121 10.09 19.53 -18.81
C ILE A 121 11.34 19.04 -19.54
N GLU A 122 11.28 17.89 -20.22
CA GLU A 122 12.37 17.40 -21.08
C GLU A 122 12.74 18.35 -22.22
N GLN A 123 11.78 19.15 -22.71
CA GLN A 123 12.00 20.14 -23.76
C GLN A 123 12.49 21.50 -23.22
N SER A 124 12.39 21.73 -21.91
CA SER A 124 12.76 23.01 -21.33
C SER A 124 14.28 23.14 -21.20
N GLU A 125 14.86 24.26 -21.62
CA GLU A 125 16.32 24.50 -21.56
C GLU A 125 16.87 24.55 -20.12
N ASN A 126 16.00 24.71 -19.12
CA ASN A 126 16.37 24.84 -17.72
C ASN A 126 16.18 23.55 -16.91
N ALA A 127 15.66 22.48 -17.50
CA ALA A 127 15.45 21.23 -16.78
C ALA A 127 16.78 20.50 -16.56
N THR A 128 17.05 20.16 -15.30
CA THR A 128 18.18 19.32 -14.92
C THR A 128 17.76 17.86 -14.97
N SER A 129 18.70 16.93 -15.24
CA SER A 129 18.42 15.49 -15.20
C SER A 129 17.84 15.02 -13.85
N THR A 130 18.15 15.75 -12.76
CA THR A 130 17.60 15.55 -11.43
C THR A 130 16.10 15.86 -11.35
N ASP A 131 15.62 16.93 -12.00
CA ASP A 131 14.21 17.32 -12.01
C ASP A 131 13.35 16.27 -12.70
N ILE A 132 13.88 15.67 -13.76
CA ILE A 132 13.24 14.59 -14.52
C ILE A 132 13.20 13.30 -13.68
N MET A 133 14.28 13.00 -12.94
CA MET A 133 14.36 11.80 -12.09
C MET A 133 13.34 11.86 -10.95
N PHE A 134 13.16 13.03 -10.30
CA PHE A 134 12.22 13.19 -9.20
C PHE A 134 10.75 13.06 -9.59
N MET A 135 10.39 13.31 -10.84
CA MET A 135 9.01 13.17 -11.31
C MET A 135 8.69 11.80 -11.92
N ARG A 136 9.71 10.95 -12.14
CA ARG A 136 9.55 9.58 -12.67
C ARG A 136 9.51 8.50 -11.58
N CYS A 137 9.92 8.83 -10.36
CA CYS A 137 9.93 7.93 -9.19
C CYS A 137 8.71 8.18 -8.30
#